data_AF-S2ERP9-F1
#
_entry.id   AF-S2ERP9-F1
#
_cell.length_a   1.000
_cell.length_b   1.000
_cell.length_c   1.000
_cell.angle_alpha   90.00
_cell.angle_beta   90.00
_cell.angle_gamma   90.00
#
_symmetry.space_group_name_H-M   'P 1'
#
loop_
_entity.id
_entity.type
_entity.pdbx_description
1 polymer ?
#
loop_
_entity_poly.entity_id
_entity_poly.type
_entity_poly.pdbx_seq_one_letter_code
_entity_poly.pdbx_strand_id
1 'polypeptide(L)'
;MAELTLAIVLFSDAANADLKVLRANEGLPLRLLMIGLPLTIAGGWLVGVWLFPQVPPLELAILATLLAPTDAALGKAVVSNPQVPASVREGLNVESGLNDGICVPVLLMFLALLVEEQTRSPISLALELVIEELGIGALIGITLTLIAWRLQRYSVKHQWQTPVWSQLTLPGLAILCFATAQTLGGSGFIAAFVGGLLASFLFTEQKHQMLKASEEFASLLSVITWVVFGALVIPWAWSSLTLNIWLYSVLSLTMIRILPVLISLVGTRFDFETRLFIGWFGPRGLASIVFAVMILAYPLQASRTLVATAVCTVLLSVLLHGLSANPWVARLASRDH
;
A
#
# COMPACT_ATOMS: atom_id res chain seq x y z
N MET A 1 -15.95 0.84 6.30
CA MET A 1 -15.85 1.63 5.05
C MET A 1 -14.41 1.79 4.60
N ALA A 2 -13.50 2.34 5.42
CA ALA A 2 -12.08 2.45 5.09
C ALA A 2 -11.42 1.09 4.75
N GLU A 3 -11.72 0.04 5.52
CA GLU A 3 -11.21 -1.32 5.25
C GLU A 3 -11.69 -1.88 3.91
N LEU A 4 -12.97 -1.70 3.57
CA LEU A 4 -13.53 -2.11 2.28
C LEU A 4 -12.90 -1.32 1.12
N THR A 5 -12.60 -0.03 1.35
CA THR A 5 -11.92 0.81 0.37
C THR A 5 -10.52 0.26 0.09
N LEU A 6 -9.74 0.00 1.15
CA LEU A 6 -8.41 -0.58 1.00
C LEU A 6 -8.47 -1.97 0.36
N ALA A 7 -9.45 -2.81 0.72
CA ALA A 7 -9.59 -4.14 0.11
C ALA A 7 -9.79 -4.05 -1.41
N ILE A 8 -10.64 -3.14 -1.87
CA ILE A 8 -10.88 -2.93 -3.32
C ILE A 8 -9.64 -2.32 -3.98
N VAL A 9 -8.98 -1.35 -3.34
CA VAL A 9 -7.73 -0.74 -3.84
C VAL A 9 -6.64 -1.81 -3.97
N LEU A 10 -6.35 -2.56 -2.90
CA LEU A 10 -5.39 -3.67 -2.89
C LEU A 10 -5.69 -4.70 -3.99
N PHE A 11 -6.95 -5.08 -4.15
CA PHE A 11 -7.34 -6.03 -5.20
C PHE A 11 -7.09 -5.42 -6.58
N SER A 12 -7.53 -4.19 -6.81
CA SER A 12 -7.40 -3.50 -8.10
C SER A 12 -5.94 -3.27 -8.48
N ASP A 13 -5.11 -2.86 -7.53
CA ASP A 13 -3.69 -2.59 -7.74
C ASP A 13 -2.91 -3.89 -7.99
N ALA A 14 -3.18 -4.94 -7.21
CA ALA A 14 -2.63 -6.27 -7.45
C ALA A 14 -3.09 -6.86 -8.80
N ALA A 15 -4.34 -6.60 -9.20
CA ALA A 15 -4.87 -7.04 -10.48
C ALA A 15 -4.30 -6.22 -11.66
N ASN A 16 -3.97 -4.95 -11.44
CA ASN A 16 -3.27 -4.10 -12.41
C ASN A 16 -1.78 -4.40 -12.51
N ALA A 17 -1.18 -5.06 -11.52
CA ALA A 17 0.23 -5.46 -11.56
C ALA A 17 0.48 -6.32 -12.81
N ASP A 18 1.10 -5.72 -13.82
CA ASP A 18 1.50 -6.44 -15.03
C ASP A 18 2.75 -7.25 -14.72
N LEU A 19 2.52 -8.49 -14.28
CA LEU A 19 3.58 -9.41 -13.88
C LEU A 19 4.48 -9.82 -15.07
N LYS A 20 4.06 -9.56 -16.32
CA LYS A 20 4.89 -9.75 -17.51
C LYS A 20 5.80 -8.54 -17.75
N VAL A 21 5.34 -7.32 -17.51
CA VAL A 21 6.17 -6.09 -17.54
C VAL A 21 7.16 -6.09 -16.37
N LEU A 22 6.72 -6.52 -15.17
CA LEU A 22 7.62 -6.79 -14.04
C LEU A 22 8.73 -7.76 -14.43
N ARG A 23 8.41 -8.84 -15.16
CA ARG A 23 9.39 -9.84 -15.64
C ARG A 23 10.24 -9.37 -16.85
N ALA A 24 9.84 -8.31 -17.54
CA ALA A 24 10.58 -7.76 -18.68
C ALA A 24 11.49 -6.58 -18.30
N ASN A 25 11.11 -5.80 -17.28
CA ASN A 25 11.82 -4.61 -16.78
C ASN A 25 12.28 -4.78 -15.30
N GLU A 26 12.64 -6.02 -14.93
CA GLU A 26 12.80 -6.58 -13.57
C GLU A 26 13.64 -5.79 -12.56
N GLY A 27 14.48 -4.85 -13.00
CA GLY A 27 15.41 -4.18 -12.09
C GLY A 27 14.70 -3.28 -11.06
N LEU A 28 13.88 -2.35 -11.51
CA LEU A 28 13.48 -1.20 -10.68
C LEU A 28 12.48 -1.58 -9.57
N PRO A 29 11.22 -1.99 -9.88
CA PRO A 29 10.25 -2.30 -8.84
C PRO A 29 10.70 -3.45 -7.91
N LEU A 30 11.40 -4.48 -8.43
CA LEU A 30 11.90 -5.56 -7.58
C LEU A 30 12.94 -5.08 -6.57
N ARG A 31 13.89 -4.22 -6.97
CA ARG A 31 14.88 -3.63 -6.05
C ARG A 31 14.21 -2.74 -5.00
N LEU A 32 13.23 -1.94 -5.42
CA LEU A 32 12.47 -1.09 -4.51
C LEU A 32 11.72 -1.93 -3.47
N LEU A 33 11.05 -3.01 -3.89
CA LEU A 33 10.27 -3.87 -2.99
C LEU A 33 11.12 -4.81 -2.12
N MET A 34 12.19 -5.41 -2.65
CA MET A 34 13.00 -6.41 -1.93
C MET A 34 14.12 -5.81 -1.09
N ILE A 35 14.58 -4.60 -1.43
CA ILE A 35 15.69 -3.93 -0.73
C ILE A 35 15.20 -2.60 -0.15
N GLY A 36 14.61 -1.74 -0.98
CA GLY A 36 14.18 -0.40 -0.57
C GLY A 36 13.13 -0.42 0.55
N LEU A 37 12.10 -1.23 0.42
CA LEU A 37 10.99 -1.31 1.38
C LEU A 37 11.44 -1.86 2.75
N PRO A 38 12.14 -3.00 2.87
CA PRO A 38 12.69 -3.45 4.15
C PRO A 38 13.61 -2.44 4.81
N LEU A 39 14.48 -1.78 4.03
CA LEU A 39 15.36 -0.73 4.54
C LEU A 39 14.58 0.52 4.97
N THR A 40 13.47 0.85 4.31
CA THR A 40 12.56 1.94 4.71
C THR A 40 11.91 1.64 6.05
N ILE A 41 11.41 0.41 6.24
CA ILE A 41 10.82 -0.04 7.51
C ILE A 41 11.88 -0.03 8.61
N ALA A 42 13.07 -0.61 8.36
CA ALA A 42 14.15 -0.65 9.34
C ALA A 42 14.66 0.76 9.70
N GLY A 43 14.84 1.64 8.71
CA GLY A 43 15.26 3.02 8.92
C GLY A 43 14.21 3.83 9.68
N GLY A 44 12.93 3.67 9.33
CA GLY A 44 11.82 4.30 10.04
C GLY A 44 11.71 3.84 11.49
N TRP A 45 11.96 2.56 11.75
CA TRP A 45 12.00 2.00 13.10
C TRP A 45 13.16 2.56 13.91
N LEU A 46 14.38 2.56 13.37
CA LEU A 46 15.58 3.09 14.04
C LEU A 46 15.44 4.56 14.41
N VAL A 47 15.00 5.40 13.47
CA VAL A 47 14.74 6.83 13.73
C VAL A 47 13.62 7.00 14.75
N GLY A 48 12.61 6.13 14.71
CA GLY A 48 11.50 6.11 15.68
C GLY A 48 12.00 5.84 17.10
N VAL A 49 12.86 4.83 17.29
CA VAL A 49 13.44 4.48 18.58
C VAL A 49 14.26 5.64 19.14
N TRP A 50 14.97 6.37 18.27
CA TRP A 50 15.74 7.54 18.67
C TRP A 50 14.87 8.75 19.03
N LEU A 51 13.81 9.05 18.27
CA LEU A 51 12.96 10.23 18.49
C LEU A 51 11.87 10.04 19.56
N PHE A 52 11.46 8.81 19.81
CA PHE A 52 10.37 8.47 20.72
C PHE A 52 10.82 7.41 21.73
N PRO A 53 11.80 7.71 22.61
CA PRO A 53 12.34 6.73 23.57
C PRO A 53 11.30 6.19 24.57
N GLN A 54 10.19 6.91 24.75
CA GLN A 54 9.07 6.53 25.60
C GLN A 54 8.08 5.55 24.94
N VAL A 55 8.18 5.34 23.62
CA VAL A 55 7.27 4.46 22.87
C VAL A 55 7.91 3.07 22.76
N PRO A 56 7.17 1.98 23.00
CA PRO A 56 7.70 0.63 22.84
C PRO A 56 8.29 0.41 21.44
N PRO A 57 9.47 -0.24 21.31
CA PRO A 57 10.10 -0.47 20.01
C PRO A 57 9.22 -1.21 19.00
N LEU A 58 8.33 -2.09 19.47
CA LEU A 58 7.39 -2.81 18.61
C LEU A 58 6.32 -1.88 18.01
N GLU A 59 5.80 -0.92 18.78
CA GLU A 59 4.88 0.10 18.27
C GLU A 59 5.56 1.02 17.25
N LEU A 60 6.86 1.26 17.38
CA LEU A 60 7.63 2.01 16.39
C LEU A 60 7.88 1.20 15.11
N ALA A 61 7.94 -0.15 15.20
CA ALA A 61 7.99 -1.01 14.03
C ALA A 61 6.65 -1.01 13.29
N ILE A 62 5.54 -0.98 14.03
CA ILE A 62 4.18 -0.76 13.50
C ILE A 62 4.11 0.61 12.79
N LEU A 63 4.61 1.68 13.41
CA LEU A 63 4.66 3.02 12.80
C LEU A 63 5.48 3.05 11.51
N ALA A 64 6.65 2.42 11.52
CA ALA A 64 7.51 2.36 10.35
C ALA A 64 6.84 1.58 9.21
N THR A 65 6.16 0.48 9.54
CA THR A 65 5.46 -0.37 8.57
C THR A 65 4.23 0.33 7.99
N LEU A 66 3.42 0.99 8.80
CA LEU A 66 2.22 1.68 8.28
C LEU A 66 2.56 2.88 7.39
N LEU A 67 3.74 3.48 7.61
CA LEU A 67 4.26 4.59 6.81
C LEU A 67 5.14 4.13 5.65
N ALA A 68 5.41 2.84 5.49
CA ALA A 68 6.27 2.33 4.41
C ALA A 68 5.61 2.24 3.02
N PRO A 69 4.30 1.97 2.87
CA PRO A 69 3.64 1.96 1.58
C PRO A 69 3.53 3.34 0.93
N THR A 70 3.30 3.37 -0.38
CA THR A 70 3.24 4.59 -1.19
C THR A 70 2.02 4.57 -2.09
N ASP A 71 1.42 5.73 -2.33
CA ASP A 71 0.14 5.86 -3.01
C ASP A 71 0.31 6.47 -4.41
N ALA A 72 0.14 5.65 -5.45
CA ALA A 72 0.23 6.11 -6.84
C ALA A 72 -0.85 7.13 -7.21
N ALA A 73 -2.01 7.15 -6.54
CA ALA A 73 -3.08 8.10 -6.82
C ALA A 73 -2.67 9.52 -6.43
N LEU A 74 -1.95 9.69 -5.31
CA LEU A 74 -1.34 10.98 -4.95
C LEU A 74 -0.15 11.33 -5.85
N GLY A 75 0.55 10.31 -6.36
CA GLY A 75 1.65 10.44 -7.32
C GLY A 75 1.21 10.57 -8.79
N LYS A 76 -0.10 10.70 -9.08
CA LYS A 76 -0.64 10.60 -10.44
C LYS A 76 0.01 11.58 -11.42
N ALA A 77 0.29 12.81 -10.99
CA ALA A 77 0.99 13.82 -11.78
C ALA A 77 2.39 13.39 -12.28
N VAL A 78 3.00 12.40 -11.62
CA VAL A 78 4.28 11.80 -12.01
C VAL A 78 4.07 10.53 -12.83
N VAL A 79 3.29 9.57 -12.32
CA VAL A 79 3.16 8.24 -12.95
C VAL A 79 2.35 8.26 -14.25
N SER A 80 1.49 9.26 -14.46
CA SER A 80 0.73 9.41 -15.71
C SER A 80 1.33 10.43 -16.68
N ASN A 81 2.41 11.13 -16.33
CA ASN A 81 2.96 12.19 -17.18
C ASN A 81 3.94 11.61 -18.22
N PRO A 82 3.66 11.70 -19.53
CA PRO A 82 4.52 11.14 -20.58
C PRO A 82 5.95 11.69 -20.60
N GLN A 83 6.18 12.86 -20.02
CA GLN A 83 7.51 13.48 -19.91
C GLN A 83 8.42 12.75 -18.93
N VAL A 84 7.87 11.96 -18.00
CA VAL A 84 8.67 11.11 -17.12
C VAL A 84 9.02 9.82 -17.87
N PRO A 85 10.30 9.37 -17.82
CA PRO A 85 10.73 8.13 -18.46
C PRO A 85 9.82 6.96 -18.14
N ALA A 86 9.43 6.18 -19.15
CA ALA A 86 8.45 5.10 -19.00
C ALA A 86 8.84 4.09 -17.91
N SER A 87 10.12 3.72 -17.84
CA SER A 87 10.64 2.82 -16.81
C SER A 87 10.45 3.33 -15.39
N VAL A 88 10.58 4.65 -15.16
CA VAL A 88 10.36 5.28 -13.86
C VAL A 88 8.87 5.31 -13.51
N ARG A 89 8.02 5.71 -14.46
CA ARG A 89 6.56 5.74 -14.25
C ARG A 89 5.99 4.37 -13.93
N GLU A 90 6.34 3.38 -14.74
CA GLU A 90 5.90 1.99 -14.56
C GLU A 90 6.45 1.41 -13.26
N GLY A 91 7.72 1.66 -12.95
CA GLY A 91 8.35 1.21 -11.71
C GLY A 91 7.67 1.76 -10.46
N LEU A 92 7.40 3.07 -10.40
CA LEU A 92 6.71 3.71 -9.28
C LEU A 92 5.24 3.27 -9.16
N ASN A 93 4.55 3.07 -10.28
CA ASN A 93 3.18 2.58 -10.30
C ASN A 93 3.10 1.13 -9.76
N VAL A 94 4.03 0.27 -10.19
CA VAL A 94 4.12 -1.11 -9.71
C VAL A 94 4.54 -1.18 -8.24
N GLU A 95 5.53 -0.37 -7.83
CA GLU A 95 5.96 -0.29 -6.43
C GLU A 95 4.77 0.05 -5.53
N SER A 96 4.04 1.12 -5.86
CA SER A 96 2.89 1.58 -5.08
C SER A 96 1.76 0.55 -5.04
N GLY A 97 1.50 -0.16 -6.13
CA GLY A 97 0.43 -1.17 -6.13
C GLY A 97 0.77 -2.46 -5.36
N LEU A 98 2.06 -2.82 -5.26
CA LEU A 98 2.49 -4.04 -4.57
C LEU A 98 2.91 -3.82 -3.12
N ASN A 99 3.45 -2.64 -2.78
CA ASN A 99 3.98 -2.39 -1.45
C ASN A 99 2.88 -2.39 -0.38
N ASP A 100 1.67 -1.89 -0.68
CA ASP A 100 0.52 -1.93 0.22
C ASP A 100 0.23 -3.37 0.65
N GLY A 101 0.14 -4.28 -0.31
CA GLY A 101 -0.12 -5.71 -0.06
C GLY A 101 1.02 -6.41 0.67
N ILE A 102 2.27 -6.04 0.41
CA ILE A 102 3.45 -6.60 1.10
C ILE A 102 3.55 -6.08 2.55
N CYS A 103 3.09 -4.87 2.83
CA CYS A 103 3.11 -4.30 4.19
C CYS A 103 2.04 -4.91 5.09
N VAL A 104 0.92 -5.43 4.55
CA VAL A 104 -0.15 -6.05 5.35
C VAL A 104 0.37 -7.23 6.21
N PRO A 105 1.04 -8.27 5.67
CA PRO A 105 1.58 -9.35 6.49
C PRO A 105 2.55 -8.87 7.56
N VAL A 106 3.42 -7.92 7.21
CA VAL A 106 4.41 -7.36 8.14
C VAL A 106 3.73 -6.64 9.29
N LEU A 107 2.70 -5.86 8.99
CA LEU A 107 1.91 -5.12 9.98
C LEU A 107 1.13 -6.08 10.88
N LEU A 108 0.45 -7.09 10.33
CA LEU A 108 -0.26 -8.11 11.10
C LEU A 108 0.68 -8.90 12.00
N MET A 109 1.88 -9.24 11.53
CA MET A 109 2.90 -9.89 12.34
C MET A 109 3.28 -9.03 13.56
N PHE A 110 3.55 -7.74 13.38
CA PHE A 110 3.87 -6.86 14.53
C PHE A 110 2.69 -6.66 15.48
N LEU A 111 1.45 -6.63 14.97
CA LEU A 111 0.25 -6.54 15.80
C LEU A 111 -0.01 -7.83 16.59
N ALA A 112 0.27 -8.99 16.01
CA ALA A 112 0.19 -10.26 16.73
C ALA A 112 1.21 -10.35 17.87
N LEU A 113 2.46 -9.93 17.60
CA LEU A 113 3.51 -9.83 18.63
C LEU A 113 3.12 -8.84 19.75
N LEU A 114 2.40 -7.76 19.41
CA LEU A 114 1.95 -6.78 20.41
C LEU A 114 0.92 -7.39 21.38
N VAL A 115 -0.03 -8.17 20.85
CA VAL A 115 -1.04 -8.87 21.66
C VAL A 115 -0.38 -9.94 22.54
N GLU A 116 0.63 -10.62 22.02
CA GLU A 116 1.40 -11.61 22.76
C GLU A 116 2.16 -10.99 23.95
N GLU A 117 2.89 -9.89 23.75
CA GLU A 117 3.68 -9.21 24.79
C GLU A 117 2.81 -8.84 26.01
N GLN A 118 1.54 -8.51 25.77
CA GLN A 118 0.58 -8.17 26.82
C GLN A 118 -0.04 -9.39 27.49
N THR A 119 -0.28 -10.47 26.75
CA THR A 119 -0.89 -11.70 27.27
C THR A 119 0.13 -12.69 27.87
N ARG A 120 1.44 -12.45 27.68
CA ARG A 120 2.54 -13.34 28.07
C ARG A 120 2.39 -14.76 27.50
N SER A 121 1.79 -14.86 26.32
CA SER A 121 1.66 -16.12 25.59
C SER A 121 2.99 -16.52 24.95
N PRO A 122 3.18 -17.78 24.48
CA PRO A 122 4.37 -18.15 23.73
C PRO A 122 4.40 -17.51 22.32
N ILE A 123 5.56 -17.01 21.88
CA ILE A 123 5.79 -16.47 20.52
C ILE A 123 5.33 -17.43 19.41
N SER A 124 5.44 -18.74 19.64
CA SER A 124 4.98 -19.75 18.70
C SER A 124 3.50 -19.62 18.38
N LEU A 125 2.67 -19.22 19.34
CA LEU A 125 1.23 -19.02 19.16
C LEU A 125 0.95 -17.79 18.29
N ALA A 126 1.67 -16.68 18.50
CA ALA A 126 1.53 -15.49 17.66
C ALA A 126 1.90 -15.78 16.20
N LEU A 127 2.99 -16.53 15.98
CA LEU A 127 3.39 -16.96 14.64
C LEU A 127 2.38 -17.92 14.01
N GLU A 128 1.84 -18.86 14.79
CA GLU A 128 0.81 -19.80 14.32
C GLU A 128 -0.45 -19.05 13.88
N LEU A 129 -0.94 -18.10 14.68
CA LEU A 129 -2.10 -17.27 14.36
C LEU A 129 -1.87 -16.43 13.10
N VAL A 130 -0.69 -15.81 12.95
CA VAL A 130 -0.36 -15.04 11.74
C VAL A 130 -0.30 -15.96 10.52
N ILE A 131 0.34 -17.12 10.64
CA ILE A 131 0.42 -18.09 9.54
C ILE A 131 -0.98 -18.58 9.15
N GLU A 132 -1.85 -18.83 10.14
CA GLU A 132 -3.24 -19.20 9.93
C GLU A 132 -4.02 -18.07 9.24
N GLU A 133 -3.96 -16.83 9.75
CA GLU A 133 -4.63 -15.67 9.16
C GLU A 133 -4.20 -15.42 7.71
N LEU A 134 -2.89 -15.49 7.44
CA LEU A 134 -2.32 -15.34 6.11
C LEU A 134 -2.69 -16.52 5.20
N GLY A 135 -2.64 -17.74 5.73
CA GLY A 135 -2.94 -18.98 5.00
C GLY A 135 -4.40 -19.05 4.58
N ILE A 136 -5.33 -18.77 5.51
CA ILE A 136 -6.77 -18.71 5.23
C ILE A 136 -7.08 -17.60 4.22
N GLY A 137 -6.50 -16.41 4.42
CA GLY A 137 -6.66 -15.29 3.49
C GLY A 137 -6.21 -15.65 2.07
N ALA A 138 -5.00 -16.20 1.92
CA ALA A 138 -4.47 -16.61 0.63
C ALA A 138 -5.30 -17.72 -0.02
N LEU A 139 -5.69 -18.75 0.75
CA LEU A 139 -6.51 -19.86 0.26
C LEU A 139 -7.86 -19.36 -0.28
N ILE A 140 -8.52 -18.47 0.45
CA ILE A 140 -9.81 -17.88 0.05
C ILE A 140 -9.66 -17.00 -1.18
N GLY A 141 -8.65 -16.13 -1.21
CA GLY A 141 -8.34 -15.29 -2.37
C GLY A 141 -8.12 -16.12 -3.65
N ILE A 142 -7.35 -17.19 -3.56
CA ILE A 142 -7.12 -18.13 -4.67
C ILE A 142 -8.42 -18.82 -5.08
N THR A 143 -9.13 -19.42 -4.13
CA THR A 143 -10.29 -20.27 -4.39
C THR A 143 -11.43 -19.47 -5.02
N LEU A 144 -11.79 -18.32 -4.43
CA LEU A 144 -12.87 -17.48 -4.93
C LEU A 144 -12.54 -16.90 -6.29
N THR A 145 -11.29 -16.50 -6.53
CA THR A 145 -10.87 -15.97 -7.84
C THR A 145 -10.93 -17.04 -8.93
N LEU A 146 -10.53 -18.28 -8.63
CA LEU A 146 -10.66 -19.41 -9.57
C LEU A 146 -12.13 -19.72 -9.90
N ILE A 147 -13.00 -19.73 -8.89
CA ILE A 147 -14.44 -19.94 -9.06
C ILE A 147 -15.03 -18.82 -9.92
N ALA A 148 -14.76 -17.56 -9.57
CA ALA A 148 -15.23 -16.39 -10.30
C ALA A 148 -14.76 -16.41 -11.76
N TRP A 149 -13.50 -16.77 -12.01
CA TRP A 149 -12.97 -16.91 -13.37
C TRP A 149 -13.67 -18.01 -14.18
N ARG A 150 -13.93 -19.18 -13.56
CA ARG A 150 -14.67 -20.27 -14.21
C ARG A 150 -16.11 -19.86 -14.54
N LEU A 151 -16.80 -19.22 -13.60
CA LEU A 151 -18.16 -18.71 -13.79
C LEU A 151 -18.19 -17.62 -14.86
N GLN A 152 -17.21 -16.72 -14.88
CA GLN A 152 -17.07 -15.68 -15.90
C GLN A 152 -16.95 -16.29 -17.30
N ARG A 153 -16.04 -17.26 -17.48
CA ARG A 153 -15.86 -17.94 -18.78
C ARG A 153 -17.11 -18.67 -19.22
N TYR A 154 -17.81 -19.31 -18.29
CA TYR A 154 -19.06 -19.99 -18.58
C TYR A 154 -20.15 -18.99 -19.01
N SER A 155 -20.32 -17.90 -18.27
CA SER A 155 -21.27 -16.83 -18.56
C SER A 155 -21.03 -16.18 -19.93
N VAL A 156 -19.77 -15.86 -20.26
CA VAL A 156 -19.38 -15.31 -21.57
C VAL A 156 -19.67 -16.31 -22.70
N LYS A 157 -19.35 -17.59 -22.51
CA LYS A 157 -19.64 -18.65 -23.50
C LYS A 157 -21.13 -18.76 -23.81
N HIS A 158 -21.98 -18.58 -22.80
CA HIS A 158 -23.43 -18.68 -22.93
C HIS A 158 -24.13 -17.34 -23.21
N GLN A 159 -23.38 -16.24 -23.42
CA GLN A 159 -23.93 -14.90 -23.66
C GLN A 159 -24.87 -14.42 -22.52
N TRP A 160 -24.58 -14.83 -21.28
CA TRP A 160 -25.37 -14.46 -20.10
C TRP A 160 -24.98 -13.10 -19.52
N GLN A 161 -23.92 -12.49 -20.03
CA GLN A 161 -23.39 -11.23 -19.53
C GLN A 161 -23.64 -10.09 -20.50
N THR A 162 -24.21 -9.01 -19.97
CA THR A 162 -24.17 -7.71 -20.63
C THR A 162 -22.91 -6.94 -20.21
N PRO A 163 -22.42 -6.01 -21.04
CA PRO A 163 -21.23 -5.21 -20.72
C PRO A 163 -21.35 -4.44 -19.39
N VAL A 164 -22.57 -4.03 -19.01
CA VAL A 164 -22.83 -3.29 -17.77
C VAL A 164 -22.54 -4.16 -16.54
N TRP A 165 -23.03 -5.41 -16.52
CA TRP A 165 -22.85 -6.29 -15.36
C TRP A 165 -21.42 -6.83 -15.22
N SER A 166 -20.66 -6.91 -16.32
CA SER A 166 -19.26 -7.35 -16.30
C SER A 166 -18.34 -6.43 -15.47
N GLN A 167 -18.72 -5.16 -15.34
CA GLN A 167 -17.97 -4.14 -14.60
C GLN A 167 -17.98 -4.39 -13.08
N LEU A 168 -18.99 -5.10 -12.57
CA LEU A 168 -19.12 -5.39 -11.14
C LEU A 168 -18.36 -6.63 -10.70
N THR A 169 -17.84 -7.44 -11.63
CA THR A 169 -17.23 -8.73 -11.32
C THR A 169 -15.99 -8.59 -10.44
N LEU A 170 -15.04 -7.72 -10.79
CA LEU A 170 -13.81 -7.55 -10.01
C LEU A 170 -14.02 -6.84 -8.66
N PRO A 171 -14.72 -5.69 -8.58
CA PRO A 171 -14.99 -5.07 -7.29
C PRO A 171 -15.87 -5.96 -6.39
N GLY A 172 -16.83 -6.70 -6.97
CA GLY A 172 -17.62 -7.69 -6.23
C GLY A 172 -16.77 -8.85 -5.71
N LEU A 173 -15.83 -9.35 -6.52
CA LEU A 173 -14.88 -10.39 -6.10
C LEU A 173 -13.95 -9.89 -5.00
N ALA A 174 -13.46 -8.65 -5.07
CA ALA A 174 -12.63 -8.04 -4.03
C ALA A 174 -13.36 -8.04 -2.67
N ILE A 175 -14.61 -7.57 -2.65
CA ILE A 175 -15.44 -7.55 -1.45
C ILE A 175 -15.71 -8.96 -0.95
N LEU A 176 -16.01 -9.90 -1.86
CA LEU A 176 -16.28 -11.30 -1.50
C LEU A 176 -15.05 -11.96 -0.87
N CYS A 177 -13.86 -11.80 -1.48
CA CYS A 177 -12.59 -12.27 -0.93
C CYS A 177 -12.35 -11.71 0.47
N PHE A 178 -12.50 -10.39 0.63
CA PHE A 178 -12.30 -9.72 1.92
C PHE A 178 -13.27 -10.25 2.99
N ALA A 179 -14.57 -10.22 2.70
CA ALA A 179 -15.60 -10.58 3.67
C ALA A 179 -15.52 -12.07 4.06
N THR A 180 -15.37 -12.96 3.08
CA THR A 180 -15.28 -14.41 3.35
C THR A 180 -14.05 -14.76 4.17
N ALA A 181 -12.88 -14.17 3.86
CA ALA A 181 -11.69 -14.39 4.68
C ALA A 181 -11.86 -13.87 6.09
N GLN A 182 -12.37 -12.66 6.26
CA GLN A 182 -12.59 -12.09 7.59
C GLN A 182 -13.54 -12.97 8.44
N THR A 183 -14.61 -13.51 7.84
CA THR A 183 -15.54 -14.40 8.55
C THR A 183 -14.96 -15.76 8.93
N LEU A 184 -13.94 -16.22 8.21
CA LEU A 184 -13.26 -17.49 8.46
C LEU A 184 -12.00 -17.32 9.31
N GLY A 185 -11.76 -16.13 9.88
CA GLY A 185 -10.58 -15.85 10.68
C GLY A 185 -9.30 -15.63 9.86
N GLY A 186 -9.41 -15.45 8.55
CA GLY A 186 -8.31 -15.07 7.68
C GLY A 186 -8.22 -13.55 7.46
N SER A 187 -7.07 -13.07 7.03
CA SER A 187 -6.92 -11.66 6.67
C SER A 187 -7.66 -11.33 5.37
N GLY A 188 -8.72 -10.53 5.47
CA GLY A 188 -9.47 -10.03 4.32
C GLY A 188 -8.61 -9.25 3.32
N PHE A 189 -7.63 -8.49 3.81
CA PHE A 189 -6.70 -7.73 2.97
C PHE A 189 -5.79 -8.65 2.15
N ILE A 190 -5.30 -9.74 2.74
CA ILE A 190 -4.50 -10.75 2.04
C ILE A 190 -5.34 -11.49 1.00
N ALA A 191 -6.57 -11.84 1.34
CA ALA A 191 -7.48 -12.47 0.38
C ALA A 191 -7.74 -11.58 -0.83
N ALA A 192 -7.96 -10.27 -0.60
CA ALA A 192 -8.12 -9.29 -1.66
C ALA A 192 -6.84 -9.13 -2.51
N PHE A 193 -5.68 -9.00 -1.88
CA PHE A 193 -4.40 -8.86 -2.57
C PHE A 193 -4.03 -10.10 -3.41
N VAL A 194 -4.09 -11.29 -2.81
CA VAL A 194 -3.80 -12.57 -3.50
C VAL A 194 -4.83 -12.83 -4.60
N GLY A 195 -6.11 -12.54 -4.34
CA GLY A 195 -7.16 -12.63 -5.35
C GLY A 195 -6.90 -11.69 -6.54
N GLY A 196 -6.48 -10.45 -6.27
CA GLY A 196 -6.10 -9.48 -7.30
C GLY A 196 -4.91 -9.96 -8.14
N LEU A 197 -3.83 -10.42 -7.49
CA LEU A 197 -2.67 -11.00 -8.20
C LEU A 197 -3.07 -12.15 -9.10
N LEU A 198 -3.91 -13.07 -8.62
CA LEU A 198 -4.39 -14.19 -9.43
C LEU A 198 -5.31 -13.72 -10.57
N ALA A 199 -6.15 -12.71 -10.31
CA ALA A 199 -7.01 -12.10 -11.33
C ALA A 199 -6.19 -11.44 -12.45
N SER A 200 -5.02 -10.85 -12.11
CA SER A 200 -4.08 -10.28 -13.09
C SER A 200 -3.67 -11.30 -14.17
N PHE A 201 -3.51 -12.57 -13.78
CA PHE A 201 -3.13 -13.66 -14.69
C PHE A 201 -4.32 -14.29 -15.43
N LEU A 202 -5.47 -14.41 -14.78
CA LEU A 202 -6.59 -15.21 -15.30
C LEU A 202 -7.55 -14.43 -16.22
N PHE A 203 -7.75 -13.13 -15.97
CA PHE A 203 -8.76 -12.31 -16.66
C PHE A 203 -8.17 -11.50 -17.83
N THR A 204 -7.43 -12.10 -18.76
CA THR A 204 -6.66 -11.37 -19.80
C THR A 204 -7.49 -10.65 -20.87
N GLU A 205 -8.60 -11.21 -21.35
CA GLU A 205 -9.33 -10.70 -22.53
C GLU A 205 -10.23 -9.48 -22.24
N GLN A 206 -10.78 -9.38 -21.03
CA GLN A 206 -11.69 -8.30 -20.61
C GLN A 206 -11.12 -7.46 -19.45
N LYS A 207 -9.84 -7.69 -19.13
CA LYS A 207 -9.14 -7.12 -17.98
C LYS A 207 -9.36 -5.63 -17.82
N HIS A 208 -9.12 -4.90 -18.90
CA HIS A 208 -9.04 -3.44 -18.87
C HIS A 208 -10.39 -2.79 -18.54
N GLN A 209 -11.49 -3.29 -19.10
CA GLN A 209 -12.82 -2.74 -18.83
C GLN A 209 -13.29 -3.05 -17.40
N MET A 210 -13.03 -4.27 -16.92
CA MET A 210 -13.43 -4.69 -15.58
C MET A 210 -12.59 -3.98 -14.50
N LEU A 211 -11.30 -3.79 -14.75
CA LEU A 211 -10.41 -3.06 -13.83
C LEU A 211 -10.72 -1.58 -13.80
N LYS A 212 -11.00 -0.95 -14.95
CA LYS A 212 -11.39 0.46 -14.98
C LYS A 212 -12.60 0.74 -14.09
N ALA A 213 -13.61 -0.13 -14.12
CA ALA A 213 -14.75 -0.01 -13.21
C ALA A 213 -14.33 -0.19 -11.74
N SER A 214 -13.49 -1.18 -11.43
CA SER A 214 -12.94 -1.39 -10.09
C SER A 214 -12.17 -0.16 -9.57
N GLU A 215 -11.35 0.46 -10.41
CA GLU A 215 -10.62 1.70 -10.12
C GLU A 215 -11.57 2.88 -9.89
N GLU A 216 -12.63 3.00 -10.70
CA GLU A 216 -13.65 4.04 -10.52
C GLU A 216 -14.36 3.88 -9.17
N PHE A 217 -14.76 2.66 -8.80
CA PHE A 217 -15.33 2.36 -7.47
C PHE A 217 -14.34 2.65 -6.34
N ALA A 218 -13.09 2.21 -6.49
CA ALA A 218 -12.02 2.46 -5.52
C ALA A 218 -11.78 3.97 -5.33
N SER A 219 -11.80 4.74 -6.43
CA SER A 219 -11.59 6.19 -6.41
C SER A 219 -12.70 6.92 -5.67
N LEU A 220 -13.97 6.55 -5.88
CA LEU A 220 -15.10 7.13 -5.16
C LEU A 220 -15.03 6.86 -3.66
N LEU A 221 -14.73 5.62 -3.28
CA LEU A 221 -14.56 5.23 -1.90
C LEU A 221 -13.33 5.88 -1.25
N SER A 222 -12.25 6.07 -2.03
CA SER A 222 -11.06 6.80 -1.62
C SER A 222 -11.38 8.25 -1.29
N VAL A 223 -12.12 8.96 -2.16
CA VAL A 223 -12.56 10.34 -1.88
C VAL A 223 -13.37 10.42 -0.58
N ILE A 224 -14.30 9.49 -0.36
CA ILE A 224 -15.06 9.44 0.90
C ILE A 224 -14.11 9.21 2.09
N THR A 225 -13.16 8.29 1.97
CA THR A 225 -12.17 7.99 3.01
C THR A 225 -11.30 9.21 3.32
N TRP A 226 -10.84 9.94 2.31
CA TRP A 226 -10.08 11.19 2.45
C TRP A 226 -10.89 12.30 3.11
N VAL A 227 -12.17 12.46 2.76
CA VAL A 227 -13.06 13.44 3.39
C VAL A 227 -13.26 13.09 4.87
N VAL A 228 -13.54 11.83 5.20
CA VAL A 228 -13.72 11.37 6.58
C VAL A 228 -12.43 11.53 7.38
N PHE A 229 -11.29 11.13 6.81
CA PHE A 229 -9.98 11.31 7.42
C PHE A 229 -9.68 12.78 7.69
N GLY A 230 -9.91 13.65 6.70
CA GLY A 230 -9.68 15.08 6.81
C GLY A 230 -10.58 15.75 7.86
N ALA A 231 -11.86 15.38 7.89
CA ALA A 231 -12.83 15.99 8.78
C ALA A 231 -12.74 15.48 10.23
N LEU A 232 -12.42 14.21 10.45
CA LEU A 232 -12.48 13.59 11.78
C LEU A 232 -11.10 13.29 12.38
N VAL A 233 -10.18 12.74 11.59
CA VAL A 233 -8.90 12.23 12.10
C VAL A 233 -7.89 13.37 12.28
N ILE A 234 -7.84 14.34 11.37
CA ILE A 234 -6.93 15.48 11.49
C ILE A 234 -7.20 16.31 12.75
N PRO A 235 -8.43 16.78 13.05
CA PRO A 235 -8.67 17.58 14.25
C PRO A 235 -8.38 16.82 15.54
N TRP A 236 -8.69 15.52 15.56
CA TRP A 236 -8.38 14.64 16.70
C TRP A 236 -6.86 14.54 16.94
N ALA A 237 -6.08 14.33 15.88
CA ALA A 237 -4.62 14.20 15.95
C ALA A 237 -3.90 15.53 16.21
N TRP A 238 -4.50 16.66 15.82
CA TRP A 238 -3.87 17.99 15.89
C TRP A 238 -3.34 18.33 17.27
N SER A 239 -4.12 18.03 18.31
CA SER A 239 -3.75 18.27 19.71
C SER A 239 -2.52 17.49 20.19
N SER A 240 -2.16 16.41 19.48
CA SER A 240 -1.06 15.50 19.85
C SER A 240 0.21 15.77 19.03
N LEU A 241 0.22 16.77 18.14
CA LEU A 241 1.39 17.11 17.34
C LEU A 241 2.49 17.73 18.20
N THR A 242 3.66 17.11 18.18
CA THR A 242 4.87 17.57 18.87
C THR A 242 5.98 17.85 17.86
N LEU A 243 7.04 18.54 18.29
CA LEU A 243 8.20 18.80 17.42
C LEU A 243 8.84 17.49 16.91
N ASN A 244 8.89 16.44 17.75
CA ASN A 244 9.42 15.14 17.36
C ASN A 244 8.56 14.47 16.28
N ILE A 245 7.24 14.67 16.31
CA ILE A 245 6.33 14.17 15.27
C ILE A 245 6.57 14.89 13.94
N TRP A 246 6.69 16.21 13.96
CA TRP A 246 7.05 16.99 12.76
C TRP A 246 8.39 16.54 12.19
N LEU A 247 9.40 16.39 13.05
CA LEU A 247 10.73 15.94 12.65
C LEU A 247 10.71 14.53 12.07
N TYR A 248 10.05 13.56 12.74
CA TYR A 248 9.90 12.21 12.22
C TYR A 248 9.19 12.22 10.87
N SER A 249 8.13 13.01 10.71
CA SER A 249 7.36 13.09 9.47
C SER A 249 8.21 13.62 8.31
N VAL A 250 9.00 14.67 8.54
CA VAL A 250 9.94 15.19 7.53
C VAL A 250 11.02 14.17 7.20
N LEU A 251 11.61 13.51 8.20
CA LEU A 251 12.60 12.45 7.99
C LEU A 251 12.01 11.24 7.25
N SER A 252 10.74 10.91 7.51
CA SER A 252 10.00 9.80 6.90
C SER A 252 9.88 9.98 5.39
N LEU A 253 9.59 11.22 4.95
CA LEU A 253 9.48 11.58 3.54
C LEU A 253 10.85 11.80 2.87
N THR A 254 11.86 12.20 3.63
CA THR A 254 13.20 12.48 3.13
C THR A 254 14.14 11.30 3.38
N MET A 255 14.93 11.30 4.44
CA MET A 255 16.02 10.33 4.63
C MET A 255 15.54 8.88 4.68
N ILE A 256 14.45 8.61 5.41
CA ILE A 256 13.92 7.24 5.59
C ILE A 256 13.40 6.66 4.27
N ARG A 257 12.93 7.50 3.35
CA ARG A 257 12.49 7.04 2.02
C ARG A 257 13.61 7.09 0.99
N ILE A 258 14.29 8.24 0.85
CA ILE A 258 15.26 8.49 -0.21
C ILE A 258 16.49 7.59 -0.04
N LEU A 259 17.06 7.45 1.16
CA LEU A 259 18.31 6.69 1.32
C LEU A 259 18.14 5.20 0.98
N PRO A 260 17.11 4.48 1.48
CA PRO A 260 16.84 3.11 1.05
C PRO A 260 16.67 2.95 -0.46
N VAL A 261 16.02 3.92 -1.12
CA VAL A 261 15.87 3.91 -2.58
C VAL A 261 17.22 4.13 -3.26
N LEU A 262 18.02 5.09 -2.82
CA LEU A 262 19.36 5.30 -3.39
C LEU A 262 20.22 4.04 -3.27
N ILE A 263 20.16 3.35 -2.13
CA ILE A 263 20.86 2.09 -1.87
C ILE A 263 20.35 0.97 -2.79
N SER A 264 19.03 0.81 -2.93
CA SER A 264 18.45 -0.26 -3.77
C SER A 264 18.78 -0.06 -5.27
N LEU A 265 18.99 1.19 -5.68
CA LEU A 265 19.35 1.55 -7.05
C LEU A 265 20.85 1.57 -7.34
N VAL A 266 21.71 1.20 -6.38
CA VAL A 266 23.15 1.04 -6.62
C VAL A 266 23.40 0.00 -7.72
N GLY A 267 24.25 0.34 -8.69
CA GLY A 267 24.54 -0.52 -9.85
C GLY A 267 23.50 -0.47 -10.98
N THR A 268 22.49 0.40 -10.89
CA THR A 268 21.60 0.71 -12.03
C THR A 268 22.19 1.81 -12.93
N ARG A 269 21.64 1.95 -14.15
CA ARG A 269 22.05 2.98 -15.12
C ARG A 269 21.43 4.36 -14.86
N PHE A 270 20.55 4.48 -13.87
CA PHE A 270 19.93 5.77 -13.52
C PHE A 270 20.99 6.74 -12.99
N ASP A 271 20.93 7.99 -13.45
CA ASP A 271 21.74 9.08 -12.91
C ASP A 271 21.25 9.46 -11.50
N PHE A 272 22.05 10.26 -10.80
CA PHE A 272 21.74 10.60 -9.41
C PHE A 272 20.42 11.39 -9.27
N GLU A 273 20.10 12.28 -10.20
CA GLU A 273 18.84 13.04 -10.17
C GLU A 273 17.64 12.11 -10.36
N THR A 274 17.69 11.15 -11.29
CA THR A 274 16.61 10.17 -11.45
C THR A 274 16.45 9.30 -10.21
N ARG A 275 17.54 8.88 -9.55
CA ARG A 275 17.44 8.12 -8.29
C ARG A 275 16.82 8.93 -7.15
N LEU A 276 17.18 10.22 -7.04
CA LEU A 276 16.53 11.13 -6.09
C LEU A 276 15.06 11.34 -6.41
N PHE A 277 14.72 11.46 -7.70
CA PHE A 277 13.34 11.59 -8.16
C PHE A 277 12.51 10.36 -7.78
N ILE A 278 13.02 9.15 -8.04
CA ILE A 278 12.37 7.89 -7.62
C ILE A 278 12.23 7.81 -6.10
N GLY A 279 13.27 8.22 -5.36
CA GLY A 279 13.25 8.26 -3.91
C GLY A 279 12.19 9.22 -3.38
N TRP A 280 12.13 10.43 -3.91
CA TRP A 280 11.20 11.47 -3.47
C TRP A 280 9.75 11.13 -3.82
N PHE A 281 9.45 10.70 -5.06
CA PHE A 281 8.08 10.49 -5.50
C PHE A 281 7.50 9.12 -5.07
N GLY A 282 7.46 8.91 -3.75
CA GLY A 282 6.72 7.85 -3.07
C GLY A 282 5.79 8.45 -2.00
N PRO A 283 4.74 9.20 -2.39
CA PRO A 283 3.86 9.86 -1.44
C PRO A 283 3.11 8.86 -0.56
N ARG A 284 2.93 9.18 0.71
CA ARG A 284 2.09 8.43 1.66
C ARG A 284 0.62 8.80 1.46
N GLY A 285 -0.27 7.82 1.43
CA GLY A 285 -1.69 8.03 1.14
C GLY A 285 -2.62 7.02 1.79
N LEU A 286 -3.54 6.44 1.01
CA LEU A 286 -4.72 5.73 1.53
C LEU A 286 -4.37 4.53 2.40
N ALA A 287 -3.39 3.71 2.03
CA ALA A 287 -2.99 2.56 2.84
C ALA A 287 -2.50 2.97 4.23
N SER A 288 -1.67 4.00 4.34
CA SER A 288 -1.22 4.54 5.63
C SER A 288 -2.38 5.03 6.50
N ILE A 289 -3.40 5.65 5.89
CA ILE A 289 -4.62 6.07 6.60
C ILE A 289 -5.37 4.86 7.17
N VAL A 290 -5.59 3.84 6.33
CA VAL A 290 -6.37 2.67 6.72
C VAL A 290 -5.61 1.85 7.76
N PHE A 291 -4.29 1.70 7.62
CA PHE A 291 -3.45 1.09 8.64
C PHE A 291 -3.47 1.88 9.95
N ALA A 292 -3.42 3.22 9.91
CA ALA A 292 -3.55 4.03 11.12
C ALA A 292 -4.89 3.82 11.84
N VAL A 293 -5.98 3.59 11.10
CA VAL A 293 -7.28 3.21 11.69
C VAL A 293 -7.27 1.78 12.21
N MET A 294 -6.67 0.84 11.46
CA MET A 294 -6.62 -0.59 11.83
C MET A 294 -5.89 -0.79 13.16
N ILE A 295 -4.77 -0.11 13.38
CA ILE A 295 -3.99 -0.26 14.62
C ILE A 295 -4.75 0.25 15.86
N LEU A 296 -5.78 1.10 15.70
CA LEU A 296 -6.61 1.57 16.82
C LEU A 296 -7.49 0.47 17.42
N ALA A 297 -7.69 -0.63 16.70
CA ALA A 297 -8.37 -1.81 17.24
C ALA A 297 -7.50 -2.63 18.20
N TYR A 298 -6.20 -2.31 18.29
CA TYR A 298 -5.22 -3.04 19.10
C TYR A 298 -4.84 -2.24 20.36
N PRO A 299 -4.42 -2.92 21.44
CA PRO A 299 -4.14 -2.29 22.72
C PRO A 299 -2.78 -1.56 22.73
N LEU A 300 -2.63 -0.51 21.93
CA LEU A 300 -1.39 0.28 21.85
C LEU A 300 -1.21 1.21 23.07
N GLN A 301 0.01 1.28 23.60
CA GLN A 301 0.40 2.22 24.65
C GLN A 301 0.51 3.66 24.12
N ALA A 302 1.00 3.83 22.88
CA ALA A 302 1.26 5.13 22.27
C ALA A 302 0.40 5.42 21.03
N SER A 303 -0.85 4.90 21.00
CA SER A 303 -1.81 5.08 19.88
C SER A 303 -1.89 6.52 19.36
N ARG A 304 -1.97 7.51 20.25
CA ARG A 304 -2.00 8.94 19.90
C ARG A 304 -0.75 9.39 19.14
N THR A 305 0.44 8.99 19.61
CA THR A 305 1.71 9.35 18.96
C THR A 305 1.80 8.72 17.58
N LEU A 306 1.46 7.42 17.46
CA LEU A 306 1.49 6.70 16.19
C LEU A 306 0.56 7.33 15.15
N VAL A 307 -0.72 7.52 15.52
CA VAL A 307 -1.71 8.08 14.60
C VAL A 307 -1.42 9.54 14.28
N ALA A 308 -0.99 10.37 15.25
CA ALA A 308 -0.61 11.75 14.98
C ALA A 308 0.60 11.84 14.05
N THR A 309 1.56 10.92 14.17
CA THR A 309 2.70 10.83 13.24
C THR A 309 2.28 10.39 11.85
N ALA A 310 1.37 9.41 11.75
CA ALA A 310 0.80 9.00 10.48
C ALA A 310 0.09 10.17 9.77
N VAL A 311 -0.76 10.88 10.51
CA VAL A 311 -1.51 12.05 10.00
C VAL A 311 -0.57 13.16 9.55
N CYS A 312 0.41 13.52 10.38
CA CYS A 312 1.37 14.58 10.04
C CYS A 312 2.17 14.21 8.78
N THR A 313 2.64 12.96 8.68
CA THR A 313 3.39 12.46 7.53
C THR A 313 2.54 12.47 6.26
N VAL A 314 1.29 12.00 6.32
CA VAL A 314 0.37 11.99 5.18
C VAL A 314 0.04 13.41 4.72
N LEU A 315 -0.20 14.35 5.64
CA LEU A 315 -0.45 15.76 5.29
C LEU A 315 0.75 16.43 4.64
N LEU A 316 1.93 16.27 5.23
CA LEU A 316 3.17 16.76 4.63
C LEU A 316 3.41 16.12 3.26
N SER A 317 3.12 14.83 3.11
CA SER A 317 3.26 14.12 1.85
C SER A 317 2.38 14.73 0.76
N VAL A 318 1.08 14.93 1.03
CA VAL A 318 0.15 15.51 0.07
C VAL A 318 0.62 16.91 -0.37
N LEU A 319 1.05 17.75 0.58
CA LEU A 319 1.51 19.11 0.30
C LEU A 319 2.84 19.13 -0.46
N LEU A 320 3.86 18.45 0.05
CA LEU A 320 5.22 18.52 -0.49
C LEU A 320 5.31 17.85 -1.86
N HIS A 321 4.73 16.66 -2.05
CA HIS A 321 4.75 15.99 -3.35
C HIS A 321 3.83 16.69 -4.35
N GLY A 322 2.65 17.18 -3.93
CA GLY A 322 1.74 17.92 -4.79
C GLY A 322 2.36 19.21 -5.36
N LEU A 323 3.06 19.98 -4.51
CA LEU A 323 3.74 21.21 -4.94
C LEU A 323 4.98 20.95 -5.80
N SER A 324 5.69 19.84 -5.57
CA SER A 324 6.96 19.53 -6.24
C SER A 324 6.82 18.71 -7.52
N ALA A 325 5.71 17.99 -7.72
CA ALA A 325 5.52 17.07 -8.86
C ALA A 325 5.74 17.74 -10.21
N ASN A 326 4.92 18.72 -10.58
CA ASN A 326 5.00 19.34 -11.90
C ASN A 326 6.34 20.08 -12.16
N PRO A 327 6.87 20.88 -11.22
CA PRO A 327 8.17 21.54 -11.41
C PRO A 327 9.32 20.55 -11.61
N TRP A 328 9.37 19.46 -10.85
CA TRP A 328 10.47 18.51 -10.96
C TRP A 328 10.36 17.65 -12.22
N VAL A 329 9.14 17.26 -12.62
CA VAL A 329 8.93 16.58 -13.90
C VAL A 329 9.42 17.43 -15.07
N ALA A 330 9.09 18.73 -15.10
CA ALA A 330 9.55 19.64 -16.15
C ALA A 330 11.08 19.76 -16.20
N ARG A 331 11.73 19.76 -15.03
CA ARG A 331 13.20 19.77 -14.91
C ARG A 331 13.84 18.46 -15.39
N LEU A 332 13.23 17.33 -15.09
CA LEU A 332 13.74 16.02 -15.54
C LEU A 332 13.64 15.92 -17.06
N ALA A 333 12.51 16.34 -17.62
CA ALA A 333 12.26 16.31 -19.06
C ALA A 333 13.20 17.19 -19.88
N SER A 334 13.67 18.31 -19.33
CA SER A 334 14.60 19.21 -20.04
C SER A 334 16.04 18.69 -20.12
N ARG A 335 16.37 17.59 -19.43
CA ARG A 335 17.71 16.97 -19.47
C ARG A 335 17.83 15.84 -20.50
N ASP A 336 16.70 15.26 -20.91
CA ASP A 336 16.63 14.18 -21.91
C ASP A 336 16.54 14.71 -23.37
N HIS A 337 16.52 16.04 -23.53
CA HIS A 337 16.62 16.77 -24.81
C HIS A 337 17.94 17.53 -24.90
#